data_AF-A0A6J3KPN2-F1
#
_entry.id   AF-A0A6J3KPN2-F1
#
_cell.length_a   1.000
_cell.length_b   1.000
_cell.length_c   1.000
_cell.angle_alpha   90.00
_cell.angle_beta   90.00
_cell.angle_gamma   90.00
#
_symmetry.space_group_name_H-M   'P 1'
#
loop_
_entity.id
_entity.type
_entity.pdbx_description
1 polymer ?
#
loop_
_entity_poly.entity_id
_entity_poly.type
_entity_poly.pdbx_seq_one_letter_code
_entity_poly.pdbx_strand_id
1 'polypeptide(L)'
;MEERDAHFRHILLYHFRKGKNASQAHEKLCAVYENEALKERQCQNWFAKFRSGDFLLKNAQRTGRPVEVDETHIKAIIDSDRRSTTREIVEKLNVSHTCIEKKLKQLGYVKKLGLWVPHQLKEIHSTQRISICDSLLKRNEIDPFLKRLIAGDQKWIVYNNVNGKRSWLMQDEPAQTTPKAEIHQKKIMRSVVGL
;
A
#
# COMPACT_ATOMS: atom_id res chain seq x y z
N MET A 1 -0.34 4.80 29.54
CA MET A 1 -0.52 3.45 30.12
C MET A 1 0.72 2.58 29.90
N GLU A 2 1.36 2.60 28.71
CA GLU A 2 2.61 1.84 28.45
C GLU A 2 3.83 2.29 29.27
N GLU A 3 3.99 3.59 29.56
CA GLU A 3 5.14 4.10 30.32
C GLU A 3 5.16 3.61 31.78
N ARG A 4 3.99 3.54 32.43
CA ARG A 4 3.83 3.06 33.81
C ARG A 4 4.14 1.56 33.91
N ASP A 5 3.67 0.80 32.92
CA ASP A 5 3.94 -0.63 32.80
C ASP A 5 5.44 -0.91 32.61
N ALA A 6 6.13 -0.08 31.82
CA ALA A 6 7.58 -0.18 31.64
C ALA A 6 8.34 0.13 32.94
N HIS A 7 7.91 1.14 33.69
CA HIS A 7 8.50 1.55 34.97
C HIS A 7 8.54 0.39 35.98
N PHE A 8 7.41 -0.29 36.21
CA PHE A 8 7.35 -1.42 37.13
C PHE A 8 8.25 -2.59 36.72
N ARG A 9 8.42 -2.84 35.41
CA ARG A 9 9.30 -3.89 34.91
C ARG A 9 10.77 -3.59 35.18
N HIS A 10 11.19 -2.33 35.09
CA HIS A 10 12.54 -1.90 35.48
C HIS A 10 12.79 -2.12 36.97
N ILE A 11 11.82 -1.77 37.82
CA ILE A 11 11.90 -1.99 39.27
C ILE A 11 12.02 -3.50 39.59
N LEU A 12 11.21 -4.35 38.93
CA LEU A 12 11.29 -5.80 39.09
C LEU A 12 12.65 -6.35 38.65
N LEU A 13 13.21 -5.87 37.54
CA LEU A 13 14.53 -6.28 37.07
C LEU A 13 15.64 -5.88 38.06
N TYR A 14 15.55 -4.67 38.64
CA TYR A 14 16.47 -4.22 39.67
C TYR A 14 16.43 -5.13 40.91
N HIS A 15 15.23 -5.49 41.40
CA HIS A 15 15.10 -6.39 42.54
C HIS A 15 15.58 -7.81 42.24
N PHE A 16 15.34 -8.30 41.02
CA PHE A 16 15.89 -9.58 40.56
C PHE A 16 17.42 -9.60 40.60
N ARG A 17 18.08 -8.54 40.09
CA ARG A 17 19.55 -8.41 40.15
C ARG A 17 20.10 -8.27 41.57
N LYS A 18 19.30 -7.76 42.51
CA LYS A 18 19.63 -7.73 43.95
C LYS A 18 19.43 -9.08 44.67
N GLY A 19 19.10 -10.15 43.94
CA GLY A 19 18.90 -11.49 44.51
C GLY A 19 17.63 -11.62 45.38
N LYS A 20 16.67 -10.70 45.22
CA LYS A 20 15.36 -10.81 45.88
C LYS A 20 14.47 -11.77 45.11
N ASN A 21 13.46 -12.34 45.79
CA ASN A 21 12.44 -13.15 45.13
C ASN A 21 11.25 -12.29 44.68
N ALA A 22 10.33 -12.87 43.89
CA ALA A 22 9.22 -12.13 43.29
C ALA A 22 8.24 -11.54 44.32
N SER A 23 7.96 -12.28 45.40
CA SER A 23 7.05 -11.83 46.47
C SER A 23 7.67 -10.67 47.27
N GLN A 24 8.95 -10.73 47.60
CA GLN A 24 9.68 -9.62 48.24
C GLN A 24 9.74 -8.37 47.35
N ALA A 25 9.86 -8.55 46.04
CA ALA A 25 9.81 -7.43 45.10
C ALA A 25 8.40 -6.84 45.01
N HIS A 26 7.36 -7.69 45.02
CA HIS A 26 5.97 -7.26 45.01
C HIS A 26 5.60 -6.49 46.29
N GLU A 27 5.96 -6.98 47.47
CA GLU A 27 5.74 -6.27 48.75
C GLU A 27 6.35 -4.88 48.74
N LYS A 28 7.59 -4.74 48.26
CA LYS A 28 8.26 -3.43 48.14
C LYS A 28 7.61 -2.51 47.12
N LEU A 29 7.07 -3.08 46.05
CA LEU A 29 6.38 -2.33 45.01
C LEU A 29 5.01 -1.86 45.53
N CYS A 30 4.26 -2.72 46.23
CA CYS A 30 3.01 -2.36 46.90
C CYS A 30 3.21 -1.35 48.04
N ALA A 31 4.31 -1.41 48.78
CA ALA A 31 4.60 -0.45 49.84
C ALA A 31 4.81 1.00 49.32
N VAL A 32 5.17 1.17 48.04
CA VAL A 32 5.41 2.49 47.44
C VAL A 32 4.24 2.93 46.56
N TYR A 33 3.64 2.00 45.80
CA TYR A 33 2.63 2.31 44.78
C TYR A 33 1.22 1.81 45.12
N GLU A 34 1.05 1.11 46.24
CA GLU A 34 -0.23 0.62 46.78
C GLU A 34 -1.11 -0.04 45.71
N ASN A 35 -2.31 0.49 45.49
CA ASN A 35 -3.30 -0.04 44.54
C ASN A 35 -2.88 0.08 43.07
N GLU A 36 -1.87 0.89 42.76
CA GLU A 36 -1.33 1.03 41.41
C GLU A 36 -0.22 0.02 41.08
N ALA A 37 0.18 -0.79 42.06
CA ALA A 37 1.21 -1.81 41.90
C ALA A 37 0.78 -2.97 40.98
N LEU A 38 1.77 -3.62 40.36
CA LEU A 38 1.54 -4.88 39.65
C LEU A 38 1.05 -5.97 40.61
N LYS A 39 0.11 -6.79 40.15
CA LYS A 39 -0.36 -7.97 40.91
C LYS A 39 0.79 -8.95 41.11
N GLU A 40 0.80 -9.67 42.24
CA GLU A 40 1.88 -10.63 42.57
C GLU A 40 2.15 -11.62 41.43
N ARG A 41 1.09 -12.15 40.80
CA ARG A 41 1.20 -13.06 39.66
C ARG A 41 1.93 -12.46 38.46
N GLN A 42 1.78 -11.15 38.22
CA GLN A 42 2.51 -10.45 37.16
C GLN A 42 4.00 -10.33 37.53
N CYS A 43 4.32 -10.04 38.79
CA CYS A 43 5.70 -10.03 39.28
C CYS A 43 6.35 -11.41 39.13
N GLN A 44 5.65 -12.49 39.50
CA GLN A 44 6.13 -13.87 39.35
C GLN A 44 6.41 -14.23 37.89
N ASN A 45 5.53 -13.86 36.95
CA ASN A 45 5.73 -14.09 35.52
C ASN A 45 6.98 -13.38 34.98
N TRP A 46 7.22 -12.12 35.40
CA TRP A 46 8.43 -11.38 35.04
C TRP A 46 9.69 -12.01 35.62
N PHE A 47 9.65 -12.45 36.87
CA PHE A 47 10.76 -13.15 37.50
C PHE A 47 11.06 -14.50 36.83
N ALA A 48 10.04 -15.22 36.35
CA ALA A 48 10.24 -16.42 35.55
C ALA A 48 10.96 -16.10 34.23
N LYS A 49 10.55 -15.03 33.55
CA LYS A 49 11.19 -14.53 32.32
C LYS A 49 12.66 -14.13 32.54
N PHE A 50 12.96 -13.47 33.66
CA PHE A 50 14.35 -13.11 34.00
C PHE A 50 15.20 -14.33 34.33
N ARG A 51 14.64 -15.36 35.00
CA ARG A 51 15.32 -16.63 35.24
C ARG A 51 15.65 -17.39 33.96
N SER A 52 14.83 -17.26 32.91
CA SER A 52 15.13 -17.83 31.59
C SER A 52 16.14 -17.00 30.78
N GLY A 53 16.73 -15.95 31.36
CA GLY A 53 17.75 -15.11 30.70
C GLY A 53 17.19 -14.03 29.77
N ASP A 54 15.86 -13.85 29.69
CA ASP A 54 15.24 -12.82 28.87
C ASP A 54 14.97 -11.56 29.71
N PHE A 55 15.78 -10.52 29.47
CA PHE A 55 15.69 -9.23 30.15
C PHE A 55 14.98 -8.15 29.31
N LEU A 56 14.30 -8.51 28.21
CA LEU A 56 13.54 -7.55 27.41
C LEU A 56 12.31 -7.06 28.19
N LEU A 57 12.28 -5.78 28.52
CA LEU A 57 11.21 -5.15 29.30
C LEU A 57 10.01 -4.74 28.43
N LYS A 58 10.14 -4.76 27.10
CA LYS A 58 9.04 -4.54 26.18
C LYS A 58 8.15 -5.78 26.11
N ASN A 59 6.85 -5.58 25.94
CA ASN A 59 5.96 -6.68 25.60
C ASN A 59 6.44 -7.30 24.29
N ALA A 60 6.43 -8.63 24.20
CA ALA A 60 6.51 -9.27 22.89
C ALA A 60 5.36 -8.74 22.02
N GLN A 61 5.61 -8.62 20.72
CA GLN A 61 4.58 -8.24 19.79
C GLN A 61 3.45 -9.26 19.91
N ARG A 62 2.28 -8.82 20.37
CA ARG A 62 1.11 -9.69 20.48
C ARG A 62 0.79 -10.16 19.07
N THR A 63 0.98 -11.45 18.81
CA THR A 63 0.36 -12.10 17.66
C THR A 63 -1.14 -12.03 17.90
N GLY A 64 -1.81 -11.07 17.26
CA GLY A 64 -3.27 -11.05 17.22
C GLY A 64 -3.80 -12.36 16.62
N ARG A 65 -5.12 -12.53 16.59
CA ARG A 65 -5.72 -13.70 15.94
C ARG A 65 -5.18 -13.80 14.50
N PRO A 66 -4.46 -14.88 14.13
CA PRO A 66 -4.04 -15.09 12.76
C PRO A 66 -5.31 -15.18 11.91
N VAL A 67 -5.43 -14.35 10.89
CA VAL A 67 -6.39 -14.65 9.84
C VAL A 67 -5.67 -15.53 8.85
N GLU A 68 -5.95 -16.81 8.96
CA GLU A 68 -5.35 -17.91 8.21
C GLU A 68 -5.86 -17.88 6.76
N VAL A 69 -5.57 -16.79 6.05
CA VAL A 69 -5.79 -16.73 4.61
C VAL A 69 -4.49 -17.09 3.95
N ASP A 70 -4.55 -18.14 3.16
CA ASP A 70 -3.40 -18.61 2.42
C ASP A 70 -2.99 -17.58 1.35
N GLU A 71 -1.85 -16.96 1.59
CA GLU A 71 -1.23 -16.00 0.67
C GLU A 71 -0.95 -16.60 -0.70
N THR A 72 -0.64 -17.89 -0.75
CA THR A 72 -0.30 -18.56 -2.00
C THR A 72 -1.50 -18.62 -2.94
N HIS A 73 -2.68 -18.92 -2.40
CA HIS A 73 -3.93 -18.95 -3.16
C HIS A 73 -4.33 -17.54 -3.65
N ILE A 74 -4.15 -16.50 -2.82
CA ILE A 74 -4.39 -15.11 -3.27
C ILE A 74 -3.47 -14.76 -4.45
N LYS A 75 -2.17 -15.05 -4.34
CA LYS A 75 -1.19 -14.75 -5.39
C LYS A 75 -1.52 -15.51 -6.68
N ALA A 76 -1.85 -16.80 -6.57
CA ALA A 76 -2.22 -17.61 -7.73
C ALA A 76 -3.44 -17.04 -8.47
N ILE A 77 -4.47 -16.57 -7.75
CA ILE A 77 -5.64 -15.93 -8.38
C ILE A 77 -5.23 -14.66 -9.12
N ILE A 78 -4.44 -13.78 -8.49
CA ILE A 78 -3.98 -12.53 -9.11
C ILE A 78 -3.06 -12.79 -10.31
N ASP A 79 -2.21 -13.80 -10.26
CA ASP A 79 -1.31 -14.13 -11.36
C ASP A 79 -2.07 -14.72 -12.55
N SER A 80 -3.16 -15.45 -12.31
CA SER A 80 -4.07 -15.92 -13.36
C SER A 80 -4.87 -14.78 -14.00
N ASP A 81 -5.35 -13.84 -13.19
CA ASP A 81 -6.06 -12.65 -13.67
C ASP A 81 -5.78 -11.44 -12.76
N ARG A 82 -4.92 -10.56 -13.25
CA ARG A 82 -4.55 -9.31 -12.56
C ARG A 82 -5.70 -8.30 -12.46
N ARG A 83 -6.81 -8.52 -13.16
CA ARG A 83 -7.99 -7.64 -13.13
C ARG A 83 -9.08 -8.13 -12.17
N SER A 84 -8.88 -9.29 -11.55
CA SER A 84 -9.84 -9.87 -10.63
C SER A 84 -10.21 -8.88 -9.51
N THR A 85 -11.51 -8.76 -9.24
CA THR A 85 -11.98 -7.86 -8.19
C THR A 85 -11.82 -8.48 -6.81
N THR A 86 -11.78 -7.64 -5.76
CA THR A 86 -11.77 -8.13 -4.37
C THR A 86 -12.94 -9.06 -4.08
N ARG A 87 -14.11 -8.81 -4.67
CA ARG A 87 -15.30 -9.67 -4.53
C ARG A 87 -15.12 -11.03 -5.19
N GLU A 88 -14.57 -11.09 -6.40
CA GLU A 88 -14.27 -12.37 -7.06
C GLU A 88 -13.24 -13.20 -6.28
N ILE A 89 -12.22 -12.55 -5.70
CA ILE A 89 -11.23 -13.24 -4.85
C ILE A 89 -11.90 -13.78 -3.58
N VAL A 90 -12.80 -13.00 -2.98
CA VAL A 90 -13.61 -13.40 -1.82
C VAL A 90 -14.47 -14.63 -2.13
N GLU A 91 -15.16 -14.63 -3.28
CA GLU A 91 -16.00 -15.75 -3.70
C GLU A 91 -15.18 -17.01 -3.97
N LYS A 92 -14.03 -16.89 -4.63
CA LYS A 92 -13.12 -18.01 -4.91
C LYS A 92 -12.53 -18.64 -3.65
N LEU A 93 -12.21 -17.82 -2.64
CA LEU A 93 -11.57 -18.28 -1.40
C LEU A 93 -12.55 -18.52 -0.25
N ASN A 94 -13.80 -18.11 -0.39
CA ASN A 94 -14.82 -18.14 0.65
C ASN A 94 -14.37 -17.47 1.97
N VAL A 95 -13.69 -16.32 1.85
CA VAL A 95 -13.16 -15.55 2.99
C VAL A 95 -13.80 -14.17 3.03
N SER A 96 -14.01 -13.61 4.22
CA SER A 96 -14.55 -12.25 4.37
C SER A 96 -13.80 -11.17 3.57
N HIS A 97 -14.56 -10.22 3.01
CA HIS A 97 -14.04 -9.13 2.19
C HIS A 97 -12.98 -8.28 2.89
N THR A 98 -13.23 -7.92 4.15
CA THR A 98 -12.30 -7.10 4.94
C THR A 98 -10.97 -7.82 5.17
N CYS A 99 -10.97 -9.14 5.25
CA CYS A 99 -9.73 -9.89 5.37
C CYS A 99 -8.93 -9.88 4.07
N ILE A 100 -9.58 -10.14 2.93
CA ILE A 100 -8.90 -10.10 1.62
C ILE A 100 -8.33 -8.70 1.37
N GLU A 101 -9.07 -7.63 1.63
CA GLU A 101 -8.54 -6.27 1.49
C GLU A 101 -7.32 -5.99 2.36
N LYS A 102 -7.36 -6.39 3.64
CA LYS A 102 -6.21 -6.26 4.53
C LYS A 102 -5.02 -7.05 4.02
N LYS A 103 -5.26 -8.27 3.54
CA LYS A 103 -4.19 -9.15 3.05
C LYS A 103 -3.56 -8.65 1.76
N LEU A 104 -4.36 -8.19 0.81
CA LEU A 104 -3.87 -7.55 -0.41
C LEU A 104 -2.97 -6.35 -0.12
N LYS A 105 -3.38 -5.50 0.84
CA LYS A 105 -2.56 -4.36 1.30
C LYS A 105 -1.25 -4.81 1.97
N GLN A 106 -1.29 -5.85 2.81
CA GLN A 106 -0.09 -6.42 3.44
C GLN A 106 0.88 -7.01 2.41
N LEU A 107 0.37 -7.61 1.34
CA LEU A 107 1.15 -8.14 0.22
C LEU A 107 1.66 -7.05 -0.75
N GLY A 108 1.28 -5.78 -0.54
CA GLY A 108 1.70 -4.65 -1.36
C GLY A 108 0.89 -4.44 -2.65
N TYR A 109 -0.23 -5.15 -2.82
CA TYR A 109 -1.11 -4.93 -3.97
C TYR A 109 -1.92 -3.64 -3.81
N VAL A 110 -1.96 -2.85 -4.89
CA VAL A 110 -2.77 -1.64 -5.01
C VAL A 110 -3.57 -1.66 -6.30
N LYS A 111 -4.84 -1.23 -6.24
CA LYS A 111 -5.69 -1.15 -7.43
C LYS A 111 -5.31 0.07 -8.25
N LYS A 112 -4.89 -0.15 -9.51
CA LYS A 112 -4.60 0.91 -10.47
C LYS A 112 -5.57 0.81 -11.65
N LEU A 113 -5.91 1.96 -12.24
CA LEU A 113 -6.65 1.98 -13.49
C LEU A 113 -5.74 1.51 -14.63
N GLY A 114 -6.29 0.73 -15.55
CA GLY A 114 -5.59 0.35 -16.76
C GLY A 114 -5.26 1.58 -17.61
N LEU A 115 -4.15 1.52 -18.34
CA LEU A 115 -3.77 2.56 -19.28
C LEU A 115 -4.51 2.35 -20.60
N TRP A 116 -5.05 3.44 -21.14
CA TRP A 116 -5.54 3.45 -22.52
C TRP A 116 -4.35 3.47 -23.47
N VAL A 117 -4.27 2.46 -24.32
CA VAL A 117 -3.29 2.40 -25.42
C VAL A 117 -3.97 2.81 -26.73
N PRO A 118 -3.28 3.53 -27.64
CA PRO A 118 -3.91 4.05 -28.85
C PRO A 118 -4.56 2.98 -29.72
N HIS A 119 -3.89 1.84 -29.92
CA HIS A 119 -4.33 0.76 -30.80
C HIS A 119 -3.85 -0.60 -30.28
N GLN A 120 -4.62 -1.66 -30.58
CA GLN A 120 -4.17 -3.03 -30.42
C GLN A 120 -3.32 -3.43 -31.63
N LEU A 121 -2.01 -3.49 -31.44
CA LEU A 121 -1.06 -3.83 -32.52
C LEU A 121 -1.12 -5.32 -32.87
N LYS A 122 -1.04 -5.61 -34.17
CA LYS A 122 -0.74 -6.94 -34.69
C LYS A 122 0.77 -7.18 -34.65
N GLU A 123 1.18 -8.43 -34.63
CA GLU A 123 2.60 -8.83 -34.59
C GLU A 123 3.42 -8.17 -35.71
N ILE A 124 2.89 -8.14 -36.94
CA ILE A 124 3.54 -7.49 -38.08
C ILE A 124 3.85 -6.00 -37.81
N HIS A 125 2.90 -5.27 -37.22
CA HIS A 125 3.10 -3.85 -36.90
C HIS A 125 4.10 -3.66 -35.76
N SER A 126 4.13 -4.58 -34.79
CA SER A 126 5.12 -4.58 -33.71
C SER A 126 6.54 -4.78 -34.26
N THR A 127 6.74 -5.79 -35.10
CA THR A 127 8.04 -6.10 -35.70
C THR A 127 8.52 -4.96 -36.59
N GLN A 128 7.64 -4.37 -37.41
CA GLN A 128 7.95 -3.20 -38.22
C GLN A 128 8.40 -2.02 -37.35
N ARG A 129 7.68 -1.73 -36.26
CA ARG A 129 8.04 -0.64 -35.33
C ARG A 129 9.39 -0.88 -34.67
N ILE A 130 9.68 -2.10 -34.21
CA ILE A 130 10.98 -2.46 -33.61
C ILE A 130 12.10 -2.24 -34.63
N SER A 131 11.95 -2.77 -35.85
CA SER A 131 12.94 -2.63 -36.92
C SER A 131 13.22 -1.18 -37.30
N ILE A 132 12.18 -0.34 -37.39
CA ILE A 132 12.32 1.10 -37.65
C ILE A 132 13.06 1.78 -36.49
N CYS A 133 12.64 1.52 -35.25
CA CYS A 133 13.28 2.10 -34.06
C CYS A 133 14.76 1.72 -33.98
N ASP A 134 15.11 0.45 -34.19
CA ASP A 134 16.50 -0.03 -34.16
C ASP A 134 17.34 0.63 -35.25
N SER A 135 16.77 0.79 -36.45
CA SER A 135 17.45 1.44 -37.58
C SER A 135 17.69 2.93 -37.29
N LEU A 136 16.70 3.63 -36.73
CA LEU A 136 16.82 5.04 -36.35
C LEU A 136 17.81 5.23 -35.19
N LEU A 137 17.85 4.32 -34.23
CA LEU A 137 18.79 4.35 -33.12
C LEU A 137 20.23 4.20 -33.61
N LYS A 138 20.51 3.16 -34.41
CA LYS A 138 21.85 2.94 -35.02
C LYS A 138 22.29 4.12 -35.87
N ARG A 139 21.37 4.67 -36.67
CA ARG A 139 21.67 5.87 -37.47
C ARG A 139 22.06 7.04 -36.57
N ASN A 140 21.35 7.27 -35.46
CA ASN A 140 21.62 8.38 -34.55
C ASN A 140 22.96 8.22 -33.80
N GLU A 141 23.42 6.99 -33.57
CA GLU A 141 24.74 6.72 -33.00
C GLU A 141 25.88 7.10 -33.96
N ILE A 142 25.69 6.85 -35.27
CA ILE A 142 26.69 7.12 -36.31
C ILE A 142 26.67 8.60 -36.71
N ASP A 143 25.49 9.15 -36.96
CA ASP A 143 25.27 10.54 -37.35
C ASP A 143 24.08 11.11 -36.58
N PRO A 144 24.32 11.79 -35.44
CA PRO A 144 23.26 12.41 -34.65
C PRO A 144 22.43 13.38 -35.48
N PHE A 145 21.16 13.06 -35.68
CA PHE A 145 20.27 13.83 -36.56
C PHE A 145 19.14 14.56 -35.83
N LEU A 146 18.98 14.34 -34.53
CA LEU A 146 17.88 14.94 -33.74
C LEU A 146 17.88 16.47 -33.77
N LYS A 147 19.06 17.13 -33.84
CA LYS A 147 19.16 18.60 -33.96
C LYS A 147 18.70 19.15 -35.31
N ARG A 148 18.55 18.28 -36.32
CA ARG A 148 18.11 18.63 -37.68
C ARG A 148 16.69 18.11 -37.97
N LEU A 149 16.06 17.44 -37.00
CA LEU A 149 14.76 16.81 -37.17
C LEU A 149 13.65 17.85 -37.09
N ILE A 150 12.97 18.08 -38.20
CA ILE A 150 11.75 18.87 -38.26
C ILE A 150 10.56 17.90 -38.18
N ALA A 151 9.65 18.13 -37.24
CA ALA A 151 8.48 17.29 -37.03
C ALA A 151 7.21 18.12 -37.14
N GLY A 152 6.16 17.56 -37.74
CA GLY A 152 4.85 18.20 -37.83
C GLY A 152 3.73 17.25 -37.43
N ASP A 153 2.66 17.81 -36.85
CA ASP A 153 1.45 17.07 -36.53
C ASP A 153 0.21 17.96 -36.66
N GLN A 154 -0.95 17.35 -36.83
CA GLN A 154 -2.24 18.01 -36.92
C GLN A 154 -3.14 17.54 -35.78
N LYS A 155 -3.72 18.50 -35.06
CA LYS A 155 -4.60 18.20 -33.93
C LYS A 155 -5.88 19.02 -34.01
N TRP A 156 -7.01 18.34 -33.84
CA TRP A 156 -8.29 18.99 -33.61
C TRP A 156 -8.32 19.61 -32.21
N ILE A 157 -8.67 20.90 -32.15
CA ILE A 157 -8.89 21.64 -30.91
C ILE A 157 -10.37 22.00 -30.85
N VAL A 158 -11.05 21.48 -29.83
CA VAL A 158 -12.46 21.81 -29.56
C VAL A 158 -12.56 23.13 -28.81
N TYR A 159 -13.60 23.93 -29.07
CA TYR A 159 -13.78 25.21 -28.39
C TYR A 159 -14.18 25.03 -26.93
N ASN A 160 -14.99 24.03 -26.62
CA ASN A 160 -15.48 23.75 -25.28
C ASN A 160 -15.01 22.37 -24.80
N ASN A 161 -13.85 22.31 -24.17
CA ASN A 161 -13.30 21.07 -23.63
C ASN A 161 -13.82 20.82 -22.20
N VAL A 162 -15.03 20.27 -22.09
CA VAL A 162 -15.66 19.99 -20.80
C VAL A 162 -15.07 18.73 -20.16
N ASN A 163 -14.52 18.87 -18.96
CA ASN A 163 -14.03 17.75 -18.16
C ASN A 163 -14.73 17.74 -16.80
N GLY A 164 -15.12 16.54 -16.34
CA GLY A 164 -15.63 16.36 -14.98
C GLY A 164 -14.56 16.74 -13.96
N LYS A 165 -14.90 17.62 -13.02
CA LYS A 165 -14.03 18.00 -11.90
C LYS A 165 -14.45 17.25 -10.65
N ARG A 166 -13.47 16.93 -9.79
CA ARG A 166 -13.74 16.42 -8.44
C ARG A 166 -14.03 17.60 -7.52
N SER A 167 -15.07 17.49 -6.71
CA SER A 167 -15.45 18.46 -5.69
C SER A 167 -15.39 17.80 -4.31
N TRP A 168 -15.05 18.59 -3.29
CA TRP A 168 -15.23 18.20 -1.89
C TRP A 168 -16.65 18.56 -1.49
N LEU A 169 -17.43 17.57 -1.05
CA LEU A 169 -18.83 17.70 -0.66
C LEU A 169 -19.06 16.90 0.62
N MET A 170 -20.07 17.28 1.40
CA MET A 170 -20.51 16.48 2.55
C MET A 170 -21.14 15.16 2.08
N GLN A 171 -21.16 14.14 2.95
CA GLN A 171 -21.54 12.77 2.57
C GLN A 171 -22.94 12.68 1.94
N ASP A 172 -23.87 13.53 2.37
CA ASP A 172 -25.27 13.52 1.92
C ASP A 172 -25.56 14.56 0.83
N GLU A 173 -24.56 15.35 0.42
CA GLU A 173 -24.73 16.36 -0.62
C GLU A 173 -24.64 15.74 -2.02
N PRO A 174 -25.55 16.10 -2.94
CA PRO A 174 -25.51 15.59 -4.31
C PRO A 174 -24.30 16.15 -5.07
N ALA A 175 -23.67 15.30 -5.88
CA ALA A 175 -22.57 15.72 -6.75
C ALA A 175 -23.04 16.75 -7.79
N GLN A 176 -22.20 17.77 -8.02
CA GLN A 176 -22.47 18.76 -9.06
C GLN A 176 -22.49 18.11 -10.44
N THR A 177 -23.55 18.31 -11.20
CA THR A 177 -23.68 17.78 -12.56
C THR A 177 -22.95 18.68 -13.55
N THR A 178 -22.21 18.06 -14.47
CA THR A 178 -21.59 18.75 -15.60
C THR A 178 -22.12 18.11 -16.89
N PRO A 179 -22.76 18.88 -17.80
CA PRO A 179 -23.28 18.31 -19.04
C PRO A 179 -22.14 17.79 -19.92
N LYS A 180 -22.35 16.65 -20.56
CA LYS A 180 -21.39 16.09 -21.52
C LYS A 180 -21.34 16.99 -22.76
N ALA A 181 -20.14 17.24 -23.28
CA ALA A 181 -19.99 17.97 -24.54
C ALA A 181 -20.62 17.19 -25.71
N GLU A 182 -21.25 17.91 -26.64
CA GLU A 182 -21.82 17.34 -27.85
C GLU A 182 -20.73 16.74 -28.77
N ILE A 183 -21.07 15.64 -29.45
CA ILE A 183 -20.15 14.94 -30.37
C ILE A 183 -19.75 15.84 -31.55
N HIS A 184 -20.69 16.66 -32.05
CA HIS A 184 -20.52 17.53 -33.22
C HIS A 184 -20.22 18.99 -32.86
N GLN A 185 -19.56 19.22 -31.72
CA GLN A 185 -19.18 20.57 -31.30
C GLN A 185 -18.22 21.26 -32.30
N LYS A 186 -18.25 22.60 -32.29
CA LYS A 186 -17.31 23.42 -33.05
C LYS A 186 -15.87 23.06 -32.66
N LYS A 187 -15.03 22.91 -33.68
CA LYS A 187 -13.61 22.55 -33.54
C LYS A 187 -12.82 23.13 -34.71
N ILE A 188 -11.55 23.43 -34.46
CA ILE A 188 -10.58 23.86 -35.47
C ILE A 188 -9.49 22.80 -35.62
N MET A 189 -8.98 22.60 -36.83
CA MET A 189 -7.79 21.80 -37.05
C MET A 189 -6.58 22.72 -37.01
N ARG A 190 -5.64 22.45 -36.10
CA ARG A 190 -4.38 23.19 -36.01
C ARG A 190 -3.25 22.30 -36.54
N SER A 191 -2.45 22.85 -37.45
CA SER A 191 -1.19 22.24 -37.90
C SER A 191 -0.03 22.92 -37.19
N VAL A 192 0.91 22.14 -36.67
CA VAL A 192 2.12 22.66 -36.01
C VAL A 192 3.32 21.98 -36.63
N VAL A 193 4.36 22.76 -36.90
CA VAL A 193 5.68 22.28 -37.36
C VAL A 193 6.72 22.78 -36.35
N GLY A 194 7.42 21.86 -35.71
CA GLY A 194 8.59 22.14 -34.88
C GLY A 194 9.83 22.19 -35.77
N LEU A 195 10.46 23.37 -35.81
CA LEU A 195 11.72 23.62 -36.50
C LEU A 195 12.93 23.31 -35.61
#